data_AF-A0A645CAJ3-F1
#
_entry.id   AF-A0A645CAJ3-F1
#
_cell.length_a   1.000
_cell.length_b   1.000
_cell.length_c   1.000
_cell.angle_alpha   90.00
_cell.angle_beta   90.00
_cell.angle_gamma   90.00
#
_symmetry.space_group_name_H-M   'P 1'
#
loop_
_entity.id
_entity.type
_entity.pdbx_description
1 polymer ?
#
loop_
_entity_poly.entity_id
_entity_poly.type
_entity_poly.pdbx_seq_one_letter_code
_entity_poly.pdbx_strand_id
1 'polypeptide(L)'
;MRFFGNSVLSILTKLASGYWHVSDTQTGYATISLAALEAIDIYDIYRYYGYPNDMLVKLNIAYCTVSEVRIKPVYHIGEQSKMKIRKVVRKVSWLLLKLFFYRLWKKYLFRDFHPLFLLYHLSFLLLLCAIPYAGKIIYYAVSGRTVGTLPVLAFLFLSVTGLQAMFFAMWMDMQDNERLYQ
;
A
#
# COMPACT_ATOMS: atom_id res chain seq x y z
N MET A 1 -6.46 -13.52 15.37
CA MET A 1 -5.37 -13.58 14.35
C MET A 1 -5.85 -13.40 12.90
N ARG A 2 -7.00 -13.96 12.48
CA ARG A 2 -7.55 -13.77 11.11
C ARG A 2 -7.99 -12.32 10.81
N PHE A 3 -8.66 -11.65 11.74
CA PHE A 3 -9.09 -10.26 11.59
C PHE A 3 -7.91 -9.30 11.38
N PHE A 4 -6.87 -9.39 12.20
CA PHE A 4 -5.69 -8.53 12.09
C PHE A 4 -4.97 -8.66 10.73
N GLY A 5 -4.81 -9.90 10.23
CA GLY A 5 -4.20 -10.14 8.92
C GLY A 5 -5.02 -9.55 7.77
N ASN A 6 -6.35 -9.65 7.83
CA ASN A 6 -7.23 -9.05 6.83
C ASN A 6 -7.23 -7.53 6.89
N SER A 7 -7.20 -6.93 8.10
CA SER A 7 -7.13 -5.48 8.26
C SER A 7 -5.83 -4.89 7.71
N VAL A 8 -4.67 -5.51 8.02
CA VAL A 8 -3.38 -5.07 7.48
C VAL A 8 -3.34 -5.19 5.97
N LEU A 9 -3.85 -6.30 5.42
CA LEU A 9 -3.88 -6.51 3.97
C LEU A 9 -4.80 -5.49 3.28
N SER A 10 -5.95 -5.18 3.87
CA SER A 10 -6.86 -4.15 3.36
C SER A 10 -6.20 -2.78 3.34
N ILE A 11 -5.52 -2.37 4.42
CA ILE A 11 -4.77 -1.11 4.46
C ILE A 11 -3.66 -1.08 3.41
N LEU A 12 -2.87 -2.16 3.30
CA LEU A 12 -1.83 -2.28 2.29
C LEU A 12 -2.40 -2.19 0.87
N THR A 13 -3.56 -2.78 0.61
CA THR A 13 -4.17 -2.65 -0.70
C THR A 13 -4.63 -1.24 -0.98
N LYS A 14 -5.28 -0.55 -0.03
CA LYS A 14 -5.68 0.85 -0.20
C LYS A 14 -4.48 1.75 -0.49
N LEU A 15 -3.40 1.56 0.28
CA LEU A 15 -2.13 2.24 0.06
C LEU A 15 -1.56 1.94 -1.32
N ALA A 16 -1.54 0.67 -1.75
CA ALA A 16 -0.94 0.27 -3.03
C ALA A 16 -1.78 0.67 -4.24
N SER A 17 -3.11 0.54 -4.18
CA SER A 17 -4.02 0.82 -5.29
C SER A 17 -4.35 2.30 -5.42
N GLY A 18 -4.50 3.01 -4.30
CA GLY A 18 -4.88 4.43 -4.27
C GLY A 18 -6.38 4.63 -4.25
N TYR A 19 -7.15 3.55 -4.30
CA TYR A 19 -8.60 3.56 -4.08
C TYR A 19 -8.88 3.31 -2.60
N TRP A 20 -9.16 4.38 -1.87
CA TRP A 20 -9.35 4.39 -0.42
C TRP A 20 -10.73 3.89 0.02
N HIS A 21 -11.74 3.99 -0.84
CA HIS A 21 -13.11 3.56 -0.58
C HIS A 21 -13.40 2.09 -0.89
N VAL A 22 -12.61 1.45 -1.76
CA VAL A 22 -12.85 0.06 -2.15
C VAL A 22 -12.57 -0.85 -0.95
N SER A 23 -13.59 -1.60 -0.54
CA SER A 23 -13.56 -2.45 0.65
C SER A 23 -13.05 -3.84 0.33
N ASP A 24 -13.58 -4.45 -0.75
CA ASP A 24 -13.12 -5.73 -1.27
C ASP A 24 -12.33 -5.56 -2.57
N THR A 25 -11.03 -5.75 -2.46
CA THR A 25 -10.08 -5.69 -3.58
C THR A 25 -9.65 -7.07 -4.05
N GLN A 26 -10.23 -8.14 -3.51
CA GLN A 26 -9.89 -9.53 -3.87
C GLN A 26 -11.04 -10.27 -4.56
N THR A 27 -12.15 -9.59 -4.85
CA THR A 27 -13.22 -10.14 -5.68
C THR A 27 -12.72 -10.37 -7.11
N GLY A 28 -13.05 -11.54 -7.66
CA GLY A 28 -12.79 -11.84 -9.07
C GLY A 28 -13.88 -11.36 -10.02
N TYR A 29 -15.01 -10.89 -9.47
CA TYR A 29 -16.14 -10.41 -10.25
C TYR A 29 -15.99 -8.91 -10.47
N ALA A 30 -15.60 -8.52 -11.68
CA ALA A 30 -15.46 -7.14 -12.10
C ALA A 30 -16.03 -6.95 -13.51
N THR A 31 -16.61 -5.79 -13.74
CA THR A 31 -16.95 -5.29 -15.08
C THR A 31 -16.05 -4.09 -15.38
N ILE A 32 -15.62 -3.96 -16.62
CA ILE A 32 -14.72 -2.89 -17.06
C ILE A 32 -15.23 -2.36 -18.40
N SER A 33 -15.23 -1.03 -18.57
CA SER A 33 -15.57 -0.41 -19.84
C SER A 33 -14.46 -0.65 -20.86
N LEU A 34 -14.79 -0.62 -22.15
CA LEU A 34 -13.79 -0.76 -23.22
C LEU A 34 -12.70 0.32 -23.10
N ALA A 35 -13.08 1.56 -22.85
CA ALA A 35 -12.14 2.66 -22.68
C ALA A 35 -11.14 2.44 -21.53
N ALA A 36 -11.60 1.90 -20.40
CA ALA A 36 -10.72 1.59 -19.27
C ALA A 36 -9.81 0.38 -19.57
N LEU A 37 -10.32 -0.60 -20.32
CA LEU A 37 -9.55 -1.78 -20.74
C LEU A 37 -8.42 -1.40 -21.70
N GLU A 38 -8.70 -0.50 -22.64
CA GLU A 38 -7.71 0.02 -23.61
C GLU A 38 -6.66 0.93 -22.95
N ALA A 39 -6.97 1.52 -21.80
CA ALA A 39 -6.06 2.39 -21.06
C ALA A 39 -4.97 1.62 -20.26
N ILE A 40 -5.09 0.30 -20.13
CA ILE A 40 -4.15 -0.55 -19.38
C ILE A 40 -3.61 -1.68 -20.25
N ASP A 41 -2.36 -2.09 -20.02
CA ASP A 41 -1.81 -3.30 -20.64
C ASP A 41 -2.34 -4.55 -19.93
N ILE A 42 -3.34 -5.18 -20.54
CA ILE A 42 -4.01 -6.38 -20.03
C ILE A 42 -3.10 -7.62 -20.04
N TYR A 43 -2.10 -7.68 -20.92
CA TYR A 43 -1.22 -8.83 -21.06
C TYR A 43 -0.13 -8.86 -19.99
N ASP A 44 0.17 -7.69 -19.42
CA ASP A 44 1.09 -7.51 -18.31
C ASP A 44 0.42 -7.63 -16.93
N ILE A 45 -0.86 -8.02 -16.84
CA ILE A 45 -1.53 -8.18 -15.53
C ILE A 45 -0.98 -9.41 -14.78
N TYR A 46 -0.71 -9.23 -13.49
CA TYR A 46 -0.22 -10.27 -12.59
C TYR A 46 -1.12 -11.51 -12.58
N ARG A 47 -0.59 -12.71 -12.86
CA ARG A 47 -1.42 -13.89 -13.20
C ARG A 47 -2.02 -14.71 -12.04
N TYR A 48 -1.73 -14.37 -10.78
CA TYR A 48 -2.15 -15.17 -9.61
C TYR A 48 -3.17 -14.41 -8.74
N TYR A 49 -3.41 -14.87 -7.49
CA TYR A 49 -4.30 -14.23 -6.51
C TYR A 49 -4.11 -12.72 -6.29
N GLY A 50 -3.00 -12.15 -6.74
CA GLY A 50 -2.74 -10.72 -6.67
C GLY A 50 -3.29 -9.89 -7.82
N TYR A 51 -3.84 -10.52 -8.89
CA TYR A 51 -4.26 -9.86 -10.12
C TYR A 51 -5.23 -8.68 -9.90
N PRO A 52 -6.23 -8.75 -9.00
CA PRO A 52 -7.17 -7.65 -8.88
C PRO A 52 -6.48 -6.40 -8.32
N ASN A 53 -5.49 -6.58 -7.43
CA ASN A 53 -4.71 -5.47 -6.88
C ASN A 53 -3.83 -4.82 -7.96
N ASP A 54 -3.20 -5.62 -8.82
CA ASP A 54 -2.41 -5.10 -9.95
C ASP A 54 -3.28 -4.35 -10.96
N MET A 55 -4.44 -4.92 -11.31
CA MET A 55 -5.42 -4.27 -12.17
C MET A 55 -5.88 -2.92 -11.60
N LEU A 56 -6.22 -2.85 -10.31
CA LEU A 56 -6.58 -1.59 -9.65
C LEU A 56 -5.44 -0.56 -9.71
N VAL A 57 -4.20 -0.97 -9.51
CA VAL A 57 -3.06 -0.04 -9.56
C VAL A 57 -2.88 0.53 -10.97
N LYS A 58 -3.00 -0.30 -12.00
CA LYS A 58 -2.90 0.14 -13.40
C LYS A 58 -4.05 1.08 -13.77
N LEU A 59 -5.27 0.76 -13.35
CA LEU A 59 -6.44 1.64 -13.50
C LEU A 59 -6.25 2.99 -12.81
N ASN A 60 -5.66 3.01 -11.61
CA ASN A 60 -5.38 4.24 -10.89
C ASN A 60 -4.36 5.13 -11.64
N ILE A 61 -3.28 4.52 -12.15
CA ILE A 61 -2.27 5.23 -12.97
C ILE A 61 -2.91 5.81 -14.24
N ALA A 62 -3.90 5.12 -14.80
CA ALA A 62 -4.66 5.57 -15.97
C ALA A 62 -5.78 6.60 -15.65
N TYR A 63 -5.97 6.99 -14.38
CA TYR A 63 -7.09 7.81 -13.88
C TYR A 63 -8.49 7.24 -14.15
N CYS A 64 -8.63 5.92 -14.16
CA CYS A 64 -9.96 5.31 -14.26
C CYS A 64 -10.71 5.41 -12.93
N THR A 65 -12.03 5.60 -13.00
CA THR A 65 -12.92 5.59 -11.83
C THR A 65 -13.31 4.14 -11.50
N VAL A 66 -13.52 3.86 -10.21
CA VAL A 66 -13.90 2.52 -9.74
C VAL A 66 -15.05 2.64 -8.73
N SER A 67 -16.11 1.88 -8.96
CA SER A 67 -17.27 1.79 -8.07
C SER A 67 -17.45 0.36 -7.55
N GLU A 68 -17.68 0.23 -6.24
CA GLU A 68 -17.95 -1.06 -5.59
C GLU A 68 -19.46 -1.34 -5.60
N VAL A 69 -19.87 -2.47 -6.18
CA VAL A 69 -21.27 -2.92 -6.20
C VAL A 69 -21.46 -4.03 -5.19
N ARG A 70 -22.48 -3.91 -4.32
CA ARG A 70 -22.77 -4.94 -3.32
C ARG A 70 -23.26 -6.23 -3.99
N ILE A 71 -22.49 -7.30 -3.79
CA ILE A 71 -22.85 -8.66 -4.23
C ILE A 71 -23.16 -9.49 -2.98
N LYS A 72 -24.21 -10.31 -3.03
CA LYS A 72 -24.50 -11.31 -1.98
C LYS A 72 -23.65 -12.56 -2.24
N PRO A 73 -22.66 -12.88 -1.40
CA PRO A 73 -21.86 -14.08 -1.62
C PRO A 73 -22.68 -15.33 -1.29
N VAL A 74 -22.59 -16.34 -2.15
CA VAL A 74 -23.18 -17.66 -1.91
C VAL A 74 -22.06 -18.57 -1.41
N TYR A 75 -22.17 -19.04 -0.18
CA TYR A 75 -21.19 -19.94 0.45
C TYR A 75 -21.85 -21.28 0.80
N HIS A 76 -21.03 -22.32 1.05
CA HIS A 76 -21.46 -23.63 1.55
C HIS A 76 -22.18 -24.54 0.55
N ILE A 77 -21.89 -24.42 -0.75
CA ILE A 77 -22.38 -25.32 -1.80
C ILE A 77 -21.53 -26.60 -1.95
N GLY A 78 -20.73 -26.94 -0.92
CA GLY A 78 -19.78 -28.08 -0.94
C GLY A 78 -18.35 -27.73 -1.41
N GLU A 79 -18.04 -26.45 -1.64
CA GLU A 79 -16.72 -26.02 -2.11
C GLU A 79 -15.64 -26.05 -1.01
N GLN A 80 -14.56 -26.79 -1.27
CA GLN A 80 -13.36 -26.82 -0.41
C GLN A 80 -12.33 -25.83 -0.96
N SER A 81 -11.99 -24.79 -0.18
CA SER A 81 -10.97 -23.81 -0.59
C SER A 81 -9.58 -24.46 -0.66
N LYS A 82 -9.02 -24.57 -1.87
CA LYS A 82 -7.63 -25.02 -2.09
C LYS A 82 -6.58 -23.96 -1.71
N MET A 83 -7.01 -22.81 -1.18
CA MET A 83 -6.16 -21.65 -0.97
C MET A 83 -5.27 -21.80 0.27
N LYS A 84 -3.95 -21.83 0.05
CA LYS A 84 -2.95 -21.83 1.13
C LYS A 84 -2.71 -20.41 1.63
N ILE A 85 -3.56 -19.94 2.56
CA ILE A 85 -3.61 -18.55 3.09
C ILE A 85 -2.20 -17.98 3.37
N ARG A 86 -1.35 -18.68 4.15
CA ARG A 86 -0.01 -18.17 4.51
C ARG A 86 0.89 -17.92 3.29
N LYS A 87 0.80 -18.77 2.25
CA LYS A 87 1.59 -18.61 1.02
C LYS A 87 1.07 -17.44 0.19
N VAL A 88 -0.25 -17.26 0.15
CA VAL A 88 -0.91 -16.18 -0.60
C VAL A 88 -0.62 -14.83 0.05
N VAL A 89 -0.85 -14.69 1.36
CA VAL A 89 -0.63 -13.43 2.09
C VAL A 89 0.79 -12.90 1.87
N ARG A 90 1.82 -13.73 2.04
CA ARG A 90 3.21 -13.30 1.82
C ARG A 90 3.46 -12.82 0.38
N LYS A 91 2.96 -13.55 -0.62
CA LYS A 91 3.14 -13.18 -2.03
C LYS A 91 2.38 -11.90 -2.38
N VAL A 92 1.15 -11.76 -1.90
CA VAL A 92 0.31 -10.58 -2.16
C VAL A 92 0.85 -9.36 -1.42
N SER A 93 1.24 -9.45 -0.16
CA SER A 93 1.86 -8.32 0.55
C SER A 93 3.12 -7.80 -0.14
N TRP A 94 3.96 -8.72 -0.66
CA TRP A 94 5.13 -8.33 -1.45
C TRP A 94 4.77 -7.68 -2.79
N LEU A 95 3.74 -8.19 -3.46
CA LEU A 95 3.19 -7.59 -4.67
C LEU A 95 2.66 -6.18 -4.39
N LEU A 96 1.86 -6.00 -3.34
CA LEU A 96 1.29 -4.70 -2.96
C LEU A 96 2.39 -3.67 -2.67
N LEU A 97 3.45 -4.06 -1.98
CA LEU A 97 4.60 -3.18 -1.76
C LEU A 97 5.25 -2.75 -3.08
N LYS A 98 5.47 -3.69 -4.01
CA LYS A 98 6.00 -3.36 -5.34
C LYS A 98 5.07 -2.44 -6.12
N LEU A 99 3.77 -2.70 -6.08
CA LEU A 99 2.75 -1.93 -6.77
C LEU A 99 2.62 -0.52 -6.21
N PHE A 100 2.76 -0.35 -4.89
CA PHE A 100 2.81 0.96 -4.25
C PHE A 100 3.94 1.83 -4.84
N PHE A 101 5.17 1.30 -4.88
CA PHE A 101 6.30 2.04 -5.47
C PHE A 101 6.14 2.22 -6.99
N TYR A 102 5.61 1.23 -7.69
CA TYR A 102 5.32 1.34 -9.12
C TYR A 102 4.36 2.50 -9.40
N ARG A 103 3.25 2.60 -8.66
CA ARG A 103 2.31 3.72 -8.74
C ARG A 103 2.97 5.03 -8.39
N LEU A 104 3.75 5.05 -7.29
CA LEU A 104 4.44 6.24 -6.81
C LEU A 104 5.32 6.85 -7.91
N TRP A 105 6.09 6.02 -8.61
CA TRP A 105 6.94 6.46 -9.71
C TRP A 105 6.15 6.79 -10.98
N LYS A 106 5.27 5.88 -11.44
CA LYS A 106 4.56 6.08 -12.71
C LYS A 106 3.59 7.26 -12.67
N LYS A 107 2.77 7.35 -11.63
CA LYS A 107 1.74 8.40 -11.49
C LYS A 107 2.36 9.71 -11.01
N TYR A 108 3.08 9.68 -9.89
CA TYR A 108 3.48 10.93 -9.22
C TYR A 108 4.84 11.47 -9.64
N LEU A 109 5.73 10.69 -10.25
CA LEU A 109 6.96 11.23 -10.82
C LEU A 109 6.82 11.51 -12.32
N PHE A 110 6.47 10.50 -13.11
CA PHE A 110 6.51 10.62 -14.57
C PHE A 110 5.30 11.27 -15.22
N ARG A 111 4.10 11.12 -14.63
CA ARG A 111 2.85 11.58 -15.25
C ARG A 111 2.43 12.96 -14.77
N ASP A 112 2.30 13.16 -13.46
CA ASP A 112 1.81 14.44 -12.88
C ASP A 112 2.88 15.27 -12.16
N PHE A 113 4.09 14.73 -11.93
CA PHE A 113 5.15 15.36 -11.12
C PHE A 113 4.62 16.00 -9.81
N HIS A 114 4.03 15.18 -8.94
CA HIS A 114 3.38 15.63 -7.72
C HIS A 114 4.35 15.69 -6.53
N PRO A 115 4.34 16.74 -5.69
CA PRO A 115 5.27 16.90 -4.56
C PRO A 115 5.19 15.77 -3.52
N LEU A 116 4.07 15.05 -3.46
CA LEU A 116 3.91 13.88 -2.60
C LEU A 116 4.97 12.80 -2.86
N PHE A 117 5.50 12.72 -4.08
CA PHE A 117 6.59 11.81 -4.42
C PHE A 117 7.81 12.06 -3.52
N LEU A 118 8.21 13.34 -3.40
CA LEU A 118 9.35 13.75 -2.57
C LEU A 118 9.08 13.51 -1.09
N LEU A 119 7.86 13.80 -0.62
CA LEU A 119 7.49 13.59 0.78
C LEU A 119 7.54 12.12 1.20
N TYR A 120 7.04 11.20 0.36
CA TYR A 120 7.17 9.77 0.64
C TYR A 120 8.64 9.33 0.69
N HIS A 121 9.47 9.72 -0.28
CA HIS A 121 10.88 9.34 -0.30
C HIS A 121 11.66 9.92 0.89
N LEU A 122 11.38 11.18 1.25
CA LEU A 122 11.95 11.82 2.44
C LEU A 122 11.53 11.08 3.70
N SER A 123 10.25 10.73 3.84
CA SER A 123 9.76 9.97 5.00
C SER A 123 10.46 8.62 5.15
N PHE A 124 10.61 7.86 4.05
CA PHE A 124 11.31 6.59 4.08
C PHE A 124 12.79 6.77 4.42
N LEU A 125 13.45 7.79 3.86
CA LEU A 125 14.85 8.08 4.17
C LEU A 125 15.04 8.39 5.66
N LEU A 126 14.22 9.29 6.22
CA LEU A 126 14.28 9.66 7.64
C LEU A 126 14.03 8.46 8.56
N LEU A 127 13.02 7.64 8.25
CA LEU A 127 12.71 6.44 9.02
C LEU A 127 13.82 5.38 8.90
N LEU A 128 14.42 5.20 7.73
CA LEU A 128 15.58 4.32 7.56
C LEU A 128 16.79 4.83 8.36
N CYS A 129 17.05 6.13 8.35
CA CYS A 129 18.10 6.76 9.15
C CYS A 129 17.84 6.63 10.66
N ALA A 130 16.58 6.51 11.10
CA ALA A 130 16.23 6.30 12.51
C ALA A 130 16.57 4.87 13.02
N ILE A 131 16.59 3.86 12.14
CA ILE A 131 16.78 2.44 12.52
C ILE A 131 18.11 2.20 13.29
N PRO A 132 19.28 2.69 12.84
CA PRO A 132 20.52 2.53 13.59
C PRO A 132 20.48 3.14 15.00
N TYR A 133 19.80 4.29 15.18
CA TYR A 133 19.64 4.91 16.49
C TYR A 133 18.73 4.08 17.39
N ALA A 134 17.63 3.55 16.84
CA ALA A 134 16.77 2.59 17.55
C ALA A 134 17.56 1.36 18.01
N GLY A 135 18.37 0.77 17.13
CA GLY A 135 19.23 -0.37 17.44
C GLY A 135 20.23 -0.07 18.55
N LYS A 136 20.88 1.10 18.52
CA LYS A 136 21.78 1.56 19.59
C LYS A 136 21.04 1.70 20.93
N ILE A 137 19.88 2.35 20.95
CA ILE A 137 19.07 2.53 22.16
C ILE A 137 18.70 1.18 22.77
N ILE A 138 18.22 0.24 21.95
CA ILE A 138 17.86 -1.12 22.39
C ILE A 138 19.09 -1.86 22.92
N TYR A 139 20.23 -1.80 22.21
CA TYR A 139 21.46 -2.45 22.64
C TYR A 139 21.95 -1.96 24.00
N TYR A 140 21.99 -0.64 24.21
CA TYR A 140 22.40 -0.06 25.49
C TYR A 140 21.40 -0.35 26.61
N ALA A 141 20.10 -0.34 26.32
CA ALA A 141 19.05 -0.69 27.26
C ALA A 141 19.17 -2.14 27.75
N VAL A 142 19.43 -3.09 26.86
CA VAL A 142 19.63 -4.52 27.21
C VAL A 142 20.96 -4.72 27.94
N SER A 143 21.98 -3.94 27.62
CA SER A 143 23.31 -4.03 28.25
C SER A 143 23.39 -3.37 29.64
N GLY A 144 22.29 -2.80 30.16
CA GLY A 144 22.25 -2.09 31.44
C GLY A 144 23.11 -0.82 31.47
N ARG A 145 23.49 -0.28 30.31
CA ARG A 145 24.29 0.94 30.18
C ARG A 145 23.38 2.15 30.00
N THR A 146 23.81 3.30 30.48
CA THR A 146 23.09 4.55 30.24
C THR A 146 23.17 4.94 28.76
N VAL A 147 22.02 5.24 28.17
CA VAL A 147 21.95 5.73 26.80
C VAL A 147 22.30 7.21 26.80
N GLY A 148 23.22 7.63 25.95
CA GLY A 148 23.49 9.06 25.75
C GLY A 148 22.26 9.80 25.23
N THR A 149 22.09 11.07 25.63
CA THR A 149 20.95 11.90 25.24
C THR A 149 20.87 12.12 23.72
N LEU A 150 22.01 12.25 23.05
CA LEU A 150 22.08 12.53 21.61
C LEU A 150 21.46 11.43 20.73
N PRO A 151 21.77 10.12 20.89
CA PRO A 151 21.09 9.04 20.16
C PRO A 151 19.57 9.04 20.34
N VAL A 152 19.08 9.34 21.54
CA VAL A 152 17.64 9.39 21.84
C VAL A 152 16.99 10.58 21.13
N LEU A 153 17.58 11.76 21.20
CA LEU A 153 17.08 12.95 20.50
C LEU A 153 17.09 12.77 18.99
N ALA A 154 18.17 12.21 18.42
CA ALA A 154 18.26 11.92 16.99
C ALA A 154 17.19 10.90 16.56
N PHE A 155 16.99 9.83 17.33
CA PHE A 155 15.94 8.86 17.07
C PHE A 155 14.56 9.52 17.10
N LEU A 156 14.24 10.28 18.15
CA LEU A 156 12.95 10.96 18.27
C LEU A 156 12.71 11.94 17.12
N PHE A 157 13.69 12.79 16.82
CA PHE A 157 13.58 13.77 15.75
C PHE A 157 13.35 13.11 14.39
N LEU A 158 14.21 12.17 14.00
CA LEU A 158 14.09 11.46 12.71
C LEU A 158 12.78 10.67 12.61
N SER A 159 12.38 10.00 13.70
CA SER A 159 11.18 9.17 13.73
C SER A 159 9.91 10.02 13.66
N VAL A 160 9.81 11.08 14.47
CA VAL A 160 8.63 11.96 14.50
C VAL A 160 8.50 12.71 13.18
N THR A 161 9.57 13.33 12.69
CA THR A 161 9.53 14.05 11.41
C THR A 161 9.28 13.10 10.24
N GLY A 162 9.88 11.90 10.25
CA GLY A 162 9.62 10.88 9.24
C GLY A 162 8.16 10.41 9.22
N LEU A 163 7.58 10.12 10.39
CA LEU A 163 6.17 9.73 10.50
C LEU A 163 5.22 10.86 10.09
N GLN A 164 5.49 12.10 10.50
CA GLN A 164 4.70 13.27 10.10
C GLN A 164 4.72 13.45 8.57
N ALA A 165 5.90 13.39 7.95
CA ALA A 165 6.03 13.47 6.50
C ALA A 165 5.29 12.32 5.79
N MET A 166 5.36 11.10 6.34
CA MET A 166 4.65 9.93 5.80
C MET A 166 3.13 10.12 5.84
N PHE A 167 2.57 10.53 6.99
CA PHE A 167 1.13 10.75 7.13
C PHE A 167 0.65 11.91 6.28
N PHE A 168 1.44 12.97 6.15
CA PHE A 168 1.12 14.08 5.26
C PHE A 168 1.13 13.66 3.78
N ALA A 169 2.11 12.86 3.35
CA ALA A 169 2.13 12.29 1.99
C ALA A 169 0.93 11.37 1.73
N MET A 170 0.56 10.56 2.72
CA MET A 170 -0.61 9.68 2.67
C MET A 170 -1.93 10.46 2.57
N TRP A 171 -2.04 11.56 3.31
CA TRP A 171 -3.17 12.47 3.23
C TRP A 171 -3.28 13.12 1.84
N MET A 172 -2.17 13.64 1.29
CA MET A 172 -2.15 14.21 -0.06
C MET A 172 -2.49 13.19 -1.13
N ASP A 173 -1.99 11.96 -1.00
CA ASP A 173 -2.33 10.84 -1.90
C ASP A 173 -3.83 10.50 -1.81
N MET A 174 -4.43 10.55 -0.62
CA MET A 174 -5.88 10.35 -0.46
C MET A 174 -6.68 11.45 -1.18
N GLN A 175 -6.31 12.71 -0.99
CA GLN A 175 -6.97 13.85 -1.64
C GLN A 175 -6.83 13.83 -3.16
N ASP A 176 -5.64 13.54 -3.72
CA ASP A 176 -5.46 13.45 -5.18
C ASP A 176 -6.32 12.34 -5.81
N ASN A 177 -6.56 11.26 -5.08
CA ASN A 177 -7.39 10.15 -5.57
C ASN A 177 -8.89 10.39 -5.40
N GLU A 178 -9.35 11.46 -4.73
CA GLU A 178 -10.79 11.75 -4.60
C GLU A 178 -11.50 11.96 -5.94
N ARG A 179 -10.78 12.46 -6.94
CA ARG A 179 -11.29 12.60 -8.32
C ARG A 179 -11.67 11.27 -8.97
N LEU A 180 -11.15 10.15 -8.49
CA LEU A 180 -11.39 8.82 -9.07
C LEU A 180 -12.69 8.17 -8.57
N TYR A 181 -13.47 8.90 -7.78
CA TYR A 181 -14.74 8.44 -7.21
C TYR A 181 -15.97 9.11 -7.85
N GLN A 182 -15.79 9.94 -8.87
CA GLN A 182 -16.87 10.64 -9.58
C GLN A 182 -17.51 9.79 -10.69
#